data_AF-A0A955IQB8-F1
#
_entry.id   AF-A0A955IQB8-F1
#
_cell.length_a   1.000
_cell.length_b   1.000
_cell.length_c   1.000
_cell.angle_alpha   90.00
_cell.angle_beta   90.00
_cell.angle_gamma   90.00
#
_symmetry.space_group_name_H-M   'P 1'
#
loop_
_entity.id
_entity.type
_entity.pdbx_description
1 polymer ?
#
loop_
_entity_poly.entity_id
_entity_poly.type
_entity_poly.pdbx_seq_one_letter_code
_entity_poly.pdbx_strand_id
1 'polypeptide(L)'
;MIEQLFAIIRNTFFESIRQPIMLVVLLVGVILIVFSNLLSAFTMDDDQKMFIDIGLATVFVFGALLSAMIATSVLTREIENRTALTVVSKPVSRTVYILGKYFGVAAAMLVGILMLSFVFMLVEQHQVLQTVRDPVHKPVITFGLLAGFLGAVVGVWSNYFYNKAFPSTFICTTTFLLGLAYLLSLMFDPSFAWQDPSKMFRPQLWFALIVLMVATLILTAIAIAASTRFGQVMTLVITVGMFMLGLLSDWMFGAQMVHIENRWTHRVDTLPDTAPEGPSLAAIRPSLDLDDVRAWNRAVLTAEADADRRVAELELDRTVENEERSRSLRSGEKSDAEPLDAFRRRIATLRETEQSRIDDAHDAALRRIDDTVAGIDLPIERGDLAR
;
A
#
# COMPACT_ATOMS: atom_id res chain seq x y z
N MET A 1 -20.51 9.02 -29.89
CA MET A 1 -20.11 8.23 -28.70
C MET A 1 -19.68 9.12 -27.53
N ILE A 2 -18.77 10.08 -27.71
CA ILE A 2 -18.29 10.95 -26.61
C ILE A 2 -19.43 11.78 -26.00
N GLU A 3 -20.31 12.38 -26.81
CA GLU A 3 -21.46 13.14 -26.31
C GLU A 3 -22.44 12.28 -25.49
N GLN A 4 -22.67 11.04 -25.93
CA GLN A 4 -23.51 10.08 -25.19
C GLN A 4 -22.87 9.71 -23.85
N LEU A 5 -21.56 9.46 -23.83
CA LEU A 5 -20.80 9.19 -22.61
C LEU A 5 -20.92 10.37 -21.63
N PHE A 6 -20.67 11.60 -22.08
CA PHE A 6 -20.76 12.79 -21.24
C PHE A 6 -22.18 13.04 -20.71
N ALA A 7 -23.20 12.79 -21.52
CA ALA A 7 -24.59 12.87 -21.08
C ALA A 7 -24.91 11.88 -19.96
N ILE A 8 -24.44 10.62 -20.07
CA ILE A 8 -24.63 9.58 -19.05
C ILE A 8 -23.85 9.95 -17.77
N ILE A 9 -22.61 10.42 -17.90
CA ILE A 9 -21.78 10.87 -16.78
C ILE A 9 -22.50 12.00 -16.02
N ARG A 10 -22.92 13.04 -16.74
CA ARG A 10 -23.59 14.20 -16.14
C ARG A 10 -24.88 13.81 -15.44
N ASN A 11 -25.70 12.97 -16.07
CA ASN A 11 -26.95 12.52 -15.46
C ASN A 11 -26.68 11.71 -14.19
N THR A 12 -25.77 10.75 -14.26
CA THR A 12 -25.40 9.90 -13.12
C THR A 12 -24.77 10.73 -11.99
N PHE A 13 -23.91 11.70 -12.29
CA PHE A 13 -23.32 12.60 -11.30
C PHE A 13 -24.40 13.35 -10.51
N PHE A 14 -25.36 13.97 -11.21
CA PHE A 14 -26.45 14.67 -10.54
C PHE A 14 -27.39 13.71 -9.81
N GLU A 15 -27.62 12.52 -10.34
CA GLU A 15 -28.38 11.49 -9.66
C GLU A 15 -27.73 11.09 -8.33
N SER A 16 -26.42 10.81 -8.33
CA SER A 16 -25.64 10.43 -7.15
C SER A 16 -25.61 11.53 -6.08
N ILE A 17 -25.26 12.76 -6.46
CA ILE A 17 -25.05 13.85 -5.50
C ILE A 17 -26.37 14.39 -4.91
N ARG A 18 -27.50 14.12 -5.55
CA ARG A 18 -28.83 14.48 -5.04
C ARG A 18 -29.36 13.52 -4.00
N GLN A 19 -28.74 12.36 -3.83
CA GLN A 19 -29.23 11.37 -2.89
C GLN A 19 -29.04 11.86 -1.45
N PRO A 20 -30.09 11.81 -0.61
CA PRO A 20 -29.99 12.22 0.79
C PRO A 20 -28.92 11.45 1.57
N ILE A 21 -28.67 10.19 1.20
CA ILE A 21 -27.69 9.33 1.88
C ILE A 21 -26.27 9.88 1.81
N MET A 22 -25.90 10.52 0.69
CA MET A 22 -24.59 11.17 0.54
C MET A 22 -24.44 12.31 1.55
N LEU A 23 -25.48 13.15 1.69
CA LEU A 23 -25.46 14.25 2.65
C LEU A 23 -25.40 13.74 4.10
N VAL A 24 -26.20 12.73 4.46
CA VAL A 24 -26.21 12.19 5.82
C VAL A 24 -24.85 11.62 6.19
N VAL A 25 -24.26 10.80 5.34
CA VAL A 25 -22.94 10.19 5.60
C VAL A 25 -21.84 11.26 5.66
N LEU A 26 -21.87 12.26 4.78
CA LEU A 26 -20.91 13.37 4.84
C LEU A 26 -21.04 14.19 6.12
N LEU A 27 -22.26 14.53 6.54
CA LEU A 27 -22.48 15.27 7.79
C LEU A 27 -21.97 14.51 9.01
N VAL A 28 -22.23 13.20 9.08
CA VAL A 28 -21.70 12.35 10.15
C VAL A 28 -20.17 12.32 10.10
N GLY A 29 -19.57 12.20 8.91
CA GLY A 29 -18.12 12.26 8.73
C GLY A 29 -17.51 13.58 9.20
N VAL A 30 -18.13 14.72 8.86
CA VAL A 30 -17.71 16.05 9.33
C VAL A 30 -17.76 16.13 10.85
N ILE A 31 -18.86 15.68 11.47
CA ILE A 31 -19.00 15.68 12.93
C ILE A 31 -17.88 14.85 13.57
N LEU A 32 -17.59 13.65 13.06
CA LEU A 32 -16.55 12.80 13.62
C LEU A 32 -15.13 13.36 13.44
N ILE A 33 -14.83 14.03 12.32
CA ILE A 33 -13.53 14.71 12.13
C ILE A 33 -13.38 15.88 13.10
N VAL A 34 -14.44 16.64 13.36
CA VAL A 34 -14.40 17.72 14.37
C VAL A 34 -14.24 17.11 15.77
N PHE A 35 -14.94 16.02 16.05
CA PHE A 35 -14.88 15.33 17.35
C PHE A 35 -13.56 14.60 17.58
N SER A 36 -12.85 14.18 16.53
CA SER A 36 -11.55 13.51 16.67
C SER A 36 -10.48 14.41 17.27
N ASN A 37 -10.55 15.73 17.08
CA ASN A 37 -9.66 16.68 17.75
C ASN A 37 -9.87 16.62 19.29
N LEU A 38 -11.13 16.57 19.75
CA LEU A 38 -11.45 16.42 21.18
C LEU A 38 -10.97 15.08 21.73
N LEU A 39 -11.12 13.99 20.96
CA LEU A 39 -10.62 12.68 21.37
C LEU A 39 -9.09 12.65 21.44
N SER A 40 -8.41 13.36 20.53
CA SER A 40 -6.95 13.42 20.51
C SER A 40 -6.37 14.13 21.72
N ALA A 41 -7.05 15.15 22.24
CA ALA A 41 -6.61 15.86 23.45
C ALA A 41 -6.58 14.99 24.73
N PHE A 42 -7.16 13.79 24.71
CA PHE A 42 -7.12 12.86 25.86
C PHE A 42 -5.93 11.89 25.85
N THR A 43 -5.12 11.83 24.78
CA THR A 43 -3.86 11.08 24.85
C THR A 43 -2.81 11.88 25.60
N MET A 44 -1.91 11.18 26.28
CA MET A 44 -0.81 11.80 27.03
C MET A 44 0.47 11.93 26.18
N ASP A 45 0.50 11.32 24.99
CA ASP A 45 1.68 11.27 24.13
C ASP A 45 1.28 11.40 22.65
N ASP A 46 1.98 12.27 21.92
CA ASP A 46 1.87 12.56 20.48
C ASP A 46 0.45 12.85 19.94
N ASP A 47 -0.26 13.80 20.57
CA ASP A 47 -1.66 14.13 20.27
C ASP A 47 -1.91 14.51 18.79
N GLN A 48 -0.94 15.18 18.15
CA GLN A 48 -1.10 15.60 16.75
C GLN A 48 -1.05 14.42 15.79
N LYS A 49 -0.14 13.45 16.03
CA LYS A 49 -0.07 12.25 15.21
C LYS A 49 -1.33 11.41 15.35
N MET A 50 -1.83 11.25 16.57
CA MET A 50 -3.07 10.51 16.80
C MET A 50 -4.27 11.16 16.10
N PHE A 51 -4.34 12.49 16.07
CA PHE A 51 -5.39 13.21 15.33
C PHE A 51 -5.30 12.94 13.83
N ILE A 52 -4.09 13.01 13.26
CA ILE A 52 -3.87 12.76 11.83
C ILE A 52 -4.30 11.32 11.48
N ASP A 53 -3.92 10.34 12.29
CA ASP A 53 -4.28 8.93 12.07
C ASP A 53 -5.80 8.71 12.14
N ILE A 54 -6.46 9.21 13.19
CA ILE A 54 -7.91 9.08 13.35
C ILE A 54 -8.65 9.86 12.24
N GLY A 55 -8.18 11.04 11.87
CA GLY A 55 -8.80 11.88 10.85
C GLY A 55 -8.69 11.27 9.45
N LEU A 56 -7.50 10.78 9.06
CA LEU A 56 -7.32 10.07 7.80
C LEU A 56 -8.12 8.77 7.76
N ALA A 57 -8.15 8.01 8.86
CA ALA A 57 -8.98 6.82 8.98
C ALA A 57 -10.48 7.15 8.82
N THR A 58 -10.94 8.26 9.42
CA THR A 58 -12.33 8.71 9.29
C THR A 58 -12.66 9.07 7.84
N VAL A 59 -11.80 9.84 7.16
CA VAL A 59 -11.98 10.16 5.73
C VAL A 59 -12.06 8.88 4.90
N PHE A 60 -11.21 7.89 5.16
CA PHE A 60 -11.18 6.64 4.41
C PHE A 60 -12.40 5.75 4.66
N VAL A 61 -12.79 5.55 5.92
CA VAL A 61 -13.96 4.75 6.31
C VAL A 61 -15.24 5.35 5.74
N PHE A 62 -15.42 6.67 5.86
CA PHE A 62 -16.60 7.35 5.30
C PHE A 62 -16.59 7.37 3.77
N GLY A 63 -15.41 7.49 3.14
CA GLY A 63 -15.25 7.32 1.70
C GLY A 63 -15.63 5.92 1.22
N ALA A 64 -15.23 4.87 1.95
CA ALA A 64 -15.59 3.49 1.65
C ALA A 64 -17.10 3.23 1.83
N LEU A 65 -17.69 3.78 2.89
CA LEU A 65 -19.14 3.66 3.15
C LEU A 65 -19.95 4.37 2.06
N LEU A 66 -19.58 5.61 1.70
CA LEU A 66 -20.20 6.35 0.60
C LEU A 66 -20.09 5.58 -0.72
N SER A 67 -18.92 5.01 -1.00
CA SER A 67 -18.66 4.24 -2.21
C SER A 67 -19.64 3.07 -2.33
N ALA A 68 -19.79 2.27 -1.27
CA ALA A 68 -20.72 1.15 -1.22
C ALA A 68 -22.18 1.60 -1.39
N MET A 69 -22.60 2.64 -0.67
CA MET A 69 -24.00 3.09 -0.64
C MET A 69 -24.44 3.79 -1.93
N ILE A 70 -23.59 4.65 -2.50
CA ILE A 70 -23.93 5.40 -3.72
C ILE A 70 -23.89 4.49 -4.94
N ALA A 71 -22.87 3.63 -5.07
CA ALA A 71 -22.80 2.68 -6.19
C ALA A 71 -24.05 1.80 -6.26
N THR A 72 -24.45 1.28 -5.10
CA THR A 72 -25.63 0.43 -4.96
C THR A 72 -26.92 1.18 -5.31
N SER A 73 -27.14 2.34 -4.71
CA SER A 73 -28.39 3.08 -4.89
C SER A 73 -28.58 3.57 -6.33
N VAL A 74 -27.50 3.91 -7.05
CA VAL A 74 -27.58 4.30 -8.48
C VAL A 74 -28.00 3.10 -9.33
N LEU A 75 -27.44 1.92 -9.09
CA LEU A 75 -27.67 0.79 -9.98
C LEU A 75 -28.91 -0.04 -9.59
N THR A 76 -29.12 -0.29 -8.30
CA THR A 76 -30.28 -1.04 -7.79
C THR A 76 -31.59 -0.31 -8.12
N ARG A 77 -31.65 1.03 -7.99
CA ARG A 77 -32.85 1.79 -8.36
C ARG A 77 -33.19 1.68 -9.85
N GLU A 78 -32.18 1.64 -10.72
CA GLU A 78 -32.43 1.49 -12.16
C GLU A 78 -32.87 0.08 -12.54
N ILE A 79 -32.38 -0.93 -11.82
CA ILE A 79 -32.78 -2.33 -11.99
C ILE A 79 -34.24 -2.49 -11.50
N GLU A 80 -34.56 -2.02 -10.30
CA GLU A 80 -35.90 -2.12 -9.70
C GLU A 80 -36.96 -1.36 -10.52
N ASN A 81 -36.65 -0.14 -10.95
CA ASN A 81 -37.58 0.68 -11.73
C ASN A 81 -37.68 0.25 -13.21
N ARG A 82 -36.97 -0.81 -13.63
CA ARG A 82 -36.86 -1.28 -15.03
C ARG A 82 -36.40 -0.20 -16.03
N THR A 83 -35.87 0.92 -15.55
CA THR A 83 -35.40 2.02 -16.40
C THR A 83 -34.10 1.66 -17.11
N ALA A 84 -33.27 0.79 -16.53
CA ALA A 84 -32.06 0.26 -17.19
C ALA A 84 -32.38 -0.38 -18.56
N LEU A 85 -33.48 -1.13 -18.66
CA LEU A 85 -33.90 -1.81 -19.90
C LEU A 85 -34.30 -0.83 -21.00
N THR A 86 -34.88 0.32 -20.61
CA THR A 86 -35.27 1.37 -21.57
C THR A 86 -34.07 2.13 -22.12
N VAL A 87 -32.99 2.29 -21.35
CA VAL A 87 -31.78 2.99 -21.81
C VAL A 87 -30.98 2.12 -22.78
N VAL A 88 -30.91 0.80 -22.53
CA VAL A 88 -30.24 -0.17 -23.43
C VAL A 88 -30.96 -0.31 -24.79
N SER A 89 -32.24 0.07 -24.87
CA SER A 89 -32.99 0.08 -26.13
C SER A 89 -32.63 1.23 -27.09
N LYS A 90 -31.91 2.25 -26.59
CA LYS A 90 -31.30 3.29 -27.42
C LYS A 90 -29.96 2.77 -27.99
N PRO A 91 -29.47 3.25 -29.15
CA PRO A 91 -28.22 2.80 -29.76
C PRO A 91 -27.00 3.30 -28.96
N VAL A 92 -26.80 2.76 -27.76
CA VAL A 92 -25.70 3.03 -26.83
C VAL A 92 -25.01 1.70 -26.55
N SER A 93 -23.69 1.65 -26.73
CA SER A 93 -22.92 0.44 -26.44
C SER A 93 -22.90 0.15 -24.93
N ARG A 94 -22.95 -1.13 -24.56
CA ARG A 94 -22.96 -1.58 -23.16
C ARG A 94 -21.74 -1.07 -22.38
N THR A 95 -20.58 -1.01 -23.02
CA THR A 95 -19.34 -0.49 -22.43
C THR A 95 -19.43 1.00 -22.11
N VAL A 96 -20.02 1.81 -23.00
CA VAL A 96 -20.20 3.26 -22.78
C VAL A 96 -21.16 3.52 -21.62
N TYR A 97 -22.20 2.69 -21.47
CA TYR A 97 -23.12 2.77 -20.34
C TYR A 97 -22.43 2.53 -19.00
N ILE A 98 -21.67 1.44 -18.88
CA ILE A 98 -20.98 1.06 -17.62
C ILE A 98 -19.89 2.08 -17.28
N LEU A 99 -19.07 2.49 -18.25
CA LEU A 99 -18.03 3.50 -18.03
C LEU A 99 -18.65 4.85 -17.64
N GLY A 100 -19.73 5.27 -18.32
CA GLY A 100 -20.41 6.51 -17.98
C GLY A 100 -20.99 6.51 -16.56
N LYS A 101 -21.54 5.38 -16.12
CA LYS A 101 -22.02 5.18 -14.75
C LYS A 101 -20.88 5.25 -13.74
N TYR A 102 -19.78 4.53 -13.99
CA TYR A 102 -18.60 4.58 -13.14
C TYR A 102 -18.05 6.00 -12.99
N PHE A 103 -17.78 6.71 -14.10
CA PHE A 103 -17.22 8.06 -14.04
C PHE A 103 -18.19 9.08 -13.40
N GLY A 104 -19.50 8.94 -13.60
CA GLY A 104 -20.49 9.78 -12.95
C GLY A 104 -20.52 9.60 -11.42
N VAL A 105 -20.53 8.35 -10.95
CA VAL A 105 -20.46 8.03 -9.51
C VAL A 105 -19.11 8.44 -8.93
N ALA A 106 -18.01 8.13 -9.63
CA ALA A 106 -16.65 8.50 -9.24
C ALA A 106 -16.50 10.02 -9.05
N ALA A 107 -17.03 10.82 -9.98
CA ALA A 107 -17.01 12.28 -9.85
C ALA A 107 -17.82 12.77 -8.64
N ALA A 108 -18.99 12.18 -8.35
CA ALA A 108 -19.77 12.53 -7.16
C ALA A 108 -19.03 12.14 -5.88
N MET A 109 -18.41 10.95 -5.86
CA MET A 109 -17.57 10.46 -4.77
C MET A 109 -16.40 11.40 -4.49
N LEU A 110 -15.69 11.85 -5.54
CA LEU A 110 -14.58 12.80 -5.40
C LEU A 110 -15.03 14.10 -4.75
N VAL A 111 -16.17 14.67 -5.16
CA VAL A 111 -16.69 15.90 -4.53
C VAL A 111 -17.01 15.69 -3.05
N GLY A 112 -17.58 14.54 -2.69
CA GLY A 112 -17.87 14.21 -1.29
C GLY A 112 -16.60 14.01 -0.45
N ILE A 113 -15.63 13.27 -0.97
CA ILE A 113 -14.36 13.03 -0.27
C ILE A 113 -13.57 14.33 -0.16
N LEU A 114 -13.53 15.16 -1.22
CA LEU A 114 -12.93 16.49 -1.16
C LEU A 114 -13.54 17.35 -0.05
N MET A 115 -14.85 17.26 0.16
CA MET A 115 -15.50 17.95 1.28
C MET A 115 -14.91 17.51 2.63
N LEU A 116 -14.82 16.20 2.88
CA LEU A 116 -14.23 15.67 4.11
C LEU A 116 -12.74 16.00 4.23
N SER A 117 -12.00 15.96 3.11
CA SER A 117 -10.59 16.32 3.05
C SER A 117 -10.35 17.78 3.43
N PHE A 118 -11.14 18.73 2.92
CA PHE A 118 -11.00 20.14 3.30
C PHE A 118 -11.37 20.37 4.77
N VAL A 119 -12.40 19.69 5.29
CA VAL A 119 -12.72 19.76 6.72
C VAL A 119 -11.56 19.21 7.56
N PHE A 120 -11.01 18.04 7.20
CA PHE A 120 -9.85 17.46 7.87
C PHE A 120 -8.66 18.42 7.87
N MET A 121 -8.33 19.03 6.71
CA MET A 121 -7.21 19.97 6.60
C MET A 121 -7.42 21.25 7.41
N LEU A 122 -8.66 21.76 7.48
CA LEU A 122 -8.98 22.89 8.36
C LEU A 122 -8.82 22.51 9.84
N VAL A 123 -9.35 21.36 10.26
CA VAL A 123 -9.22 20.91 11.66
C VAL A 123 -7.76 20.61 12.02
N GLU A 124 -6.97 20.08 11.09
CA GLU A 124 -5.53 19.87 11.27
C GLU A 124 -4.79 21.20 11.48
N GLN A 125 -5.10 22.23 10.69
CA GLN A 125 -4.51 23.57 10.87
C GLN A 125 -4.83 24.20 12.22
N HIS A 126 -5.95 23.80 12.85
CA HIS A 126 -6.27 24.27 14.20
C HIS A 126 -5.29 23.73 15.25
N GLN A 127 -4.61 22.61 14.95
CA GLN A 127 -3.83 21.77 15.88
C GLN A 127 -4.68 21.30 17.09
N VAL A 128 -4.17 20.31 17.81
CA VAL A 128 -4.79 19.86 19.08
C VAL A 128 -4.37 20.83 20.18
N LEU A 129 -5.33 21.36 20.95
CA LEU A 129 -5.05 22.26 22.08
C LEU A 129 -4.48 21.44 23.25
N GLN A 130 -3.16 21.46 23.44
CA GLN A 130 -2.49 20.70 24.49
C GLN A 130 -2.54 21.41 25.85
N THR A 131 -2.68 22.74 25.86
CA THR A 131 -2.79 23.55 27.07
C THR A 131 -3.81 24.69 26.89
N VAL A 132 -4.50 25.09 27.97
CA VAL A 132 -5.46 26.23 27.99
C VAL A 132 -4.85 27.56 27.47
N ARG A 133 -3.52 27.64 27.39
CA ARG A 133 -2.76 28.80 26.92
C ARG A 133 -2.47 28.78 25.41
N ASP A 134 -2.77 27.69 24.71
CA ASP A 134 -2.51 27.60 23.29
C ASP A 134 -3.47 28.53 22.51
N PRO A 135 -2.95 29.37 21.61
CA PRO A 135 -3.77 30.32 20.89
C PRO A 135 -4.69 29.60 19.91
N VAL A 136 -5.99 29.61 20.20
CA VAL A 136 -7.05 29.12 19.31
C VAL A 136 -6.88 29.76 17.92
N HIS A 137 -6.72 28.95 16.87
CA HIS A 137 -6.66 29.42 15.50
C HIS A 137 -8.02 29.96 15.03
N LYS A 138 -8.29 31.22 15.36
CA LYS A 138 -9.57 31.90 15.06
C LYS A 138 -9.90 31.94 13.56
N PRO A 139 -8.95 32.21 12.63
CA PRO A 139 -9.27 32.26 11.20
C PRO A 139 -9.89 30.96 10.69
N VAL A 140 -9.32 29.82 11.07
CA VAL A 140 -9.79 28.48 10.68
C VAL A 140 -11.23 28.25 11.10
N ILE A 141 -11.57 28.54 12.36
CA ILE A 141 -12.92 28.38 12.89
C ILE A 141 -13.88 29.33 12.17
N THR A 142 -13.50 30.60 12.01
CA THR A 142 -14.38 31.59 11.37
C THR A 142 -14.65 31.25 9.91
N PHE A 143 -13.62 30.93 9.11
CA PHE A 143 -13.78 30.61 7.70
C PHE A 143 -14.46 29.26 7.49
N GLY A 144 -14.14 28.24 8.29
CA GLY A 144 -14.79 26.93 8.23
C GLY A 144 -16.28 26.98 8.57
N LEU A 145 -16.65 27.63 9.68
CA LEU A 145 -18.05 27.81 10.08
C LEU A 145 -18.81 28.70 9.09
N LEU A 146 -18.18 29.78 8.62
CA LEU A 146 -18.77 30.65 7.61
C LEU A 146 -19.02 29.90 6.29
N ALA A 147 -18.09 29.07 5.85
CA ALA A 147 -18.25 28.24 4.65
C ALA A 147 -19.44 27.27 4.79
N GLY A 148 -19.55 26.59 5.93
CA GLY A 148 -20.69 25.69 6.22
C GLY A 148 -22.03 26.43 6.28
N PHE A 149 -22.07 27.58 6.95
CA PHE A 149 -23.27 28.42 7.06
C PHE A 149 -23.72 28.98 5.72
N LEU A 150 -22.80 29.57 4.94
CA LEU A 150 -23.08 30.08 3.60
C LEU A 150 -23.50 28.96 2.65
N GLY A 151 -22.88 27.79 2.75
CA GLY A 151 -23.28 26.60 2.01
C GLY A 151 -24.72 26.18 2.31
N ALA A 152 -25.12 26.18 3.59
CA ALA A 152 -26.49 25.92 4.01
C ALA A 152 -27.47 26.98 3.49
N VAL A 153 -27.14 28.27 3.63
CA VAL A 153 -27.96 29.39 3.15
C VAL A 153 -28.17 29.30 1.65
N VAL A 154 -27.10 29.10 0.87
CA VAL A 154 -27.20 28.95 -0.60
C VAL A 154 -27.98 27.70 -0.98
N GLY A 155 -27.82 26.60 -0.22
CA GLY A 155 -28.59 25.38 -0.40
C GLY A 155 -30.09 25.60 -0.19
N VAL A 156 -30.48 26.23 0.91
CA VAL A 156 -31.88 26.57 1.23
C VAL A 156 -32.45 27.56 0.22
N TRP A 157 -31.70 28.62 -0.09
CA TRP A 157 -32.09 29.62 -1.09
C TRP A 157 -32.33 28.97 -2.46
N SER A 158 -31.40 28.13 -2.91
CA SER A 158 -31.51 27.44 -4.20
C SER A 158 -32.65 26.43 -4.23
N ASN A 159 -32.95 25.80 -3.09
CA ASN A 159 -34.08 24.91 -2.96
C ASN A 159 -35.40 25.68 -3.05
N TYR A 160 -35.53 26.80 -2.34
CA TYR A 160 -36.76 27.61 -2.29
C TYR A 160 -37.05 28.32 -3.62
N PHE A 161 -36.06 29.01 -4.21
CA PHE A 161 -36.28 29.85 -5.40
C PHE A 161 -36.18 29.12 -6.73
N TYR A 162 -35.30 28.10 -6.82
CA TYR A 162 -34.98 27.44 -8.08
C TYR A 162 -35.41 25.96 -8.11
N ASN A 163 -36.09 25.48 -7.06
CA ASN A 163 -36.53 24.09 -6.91
C ASN A 163 -35.38 23.07 -7.14
N LYS A 164 -34.14 23.48 -6.80
CA LYS A 164 -32.97 22.61 -6.90
C LYS A 164 -32.92 21.69 -5.68
N ALA A 165 -32.41 20.47 -5.87
CA ALA A 165 -32.22 19.54 -4.77
C ALA A 165 -31.22 20.10 -3.74
N PHE A 166 -31.64 20.16 -2.48
CA PHE A 166 -30.82 20.67 -1.38
C PHE A 166 -29.47 19.95 -1.23
N PRO A 167 -29.38 18.58 -1.22
CA PRO A 167 -28.11 17.88 -1.03
C PRO A 167 -27.05 18.25 -2.07
N SER A 168 -27.44 18.28 -3.35
CA SER A 168 -26.55 18.61 -4.45
C SER A 168 -25.99 20.02 -4.33
N THR A 169 -26.84 20.99 -4.03
CA THR A 169 -26.41 22.40 -3.94
C THR A 169 -25.56 22.62 -2.70
N PHE A 170 -25.99 22.07 -1.56
CA PHE A 170 -25.25 22.15 -0.30
C PHE A 170 -23.85 21.57 -0.45
N ILE A 171 -23.71 20.34 -0.93
CA ILE A 171 -22.41 19.66 -1.06
C ILE A 171 -21.51 20.44 -2.02
N CYS A 172 -21.95 20.75 -3.24
CA CYS A 172 -21.11 21.43 -4.22
C CYS A 172 -20.65 22.82 -3.74
N THR A 173 -21.58 23.63 -3.21
CA THR A 173 -21.25 24.98 -2.74
C THR A 173 -20.37 24.92 -1.50
N THR A 174 -20.67 24.03 -0.55
CA THR A 174 -19.88 23.91 0.69
C THR A 174 -18.48 23.40 0.38
N THR A 175 -18.29 22.40 -0.48
CA THR A 175 -16.95 21.93 -0.88
C THR A 175 -16.12 23.04 -1.51
N PHE A 176 -16.72 23.84 -2.40
CA PHE A 176 -16.03 24.99 -3.00
C PHE A 176 -15.64 26.05 -1.96
N LEU A 177 -16.58 26.40 -1.07
CA LEU A 177 -16.33 27.38 -0.02
C LEU A 177 -15.31 26.89 1.02
N LEU A 178 -15.29 25.60 1.34
CA LEU A 178 -14.30 25.00 2.24
C LEU A 178 -12.90 25.01 1.61
N GLY A 179 -12.79 24.76 0.31
CA GLY A 179 -11.53 24.92 -0.42
C GLY A 179 -11.01 26.35 -0.37
N LEU A 180 -11.90 27.33 -0.57
CA LEU A 180 -11.55 28.75 -0.42
C LEU A 180 -11.18 29.09 1.03
N ALA A 181 -11.92 28.57 2.01
CA ALA A 181 -11.65 28.76 3.43
C ALA A 181 -10.26 28.22 3.82
N TYR A 182 -9.88 27.06 3.32
CA TYR A 182 -8.55 26.47 3.53
C TYR A 182 -7.43 27.31 2.89
N LEU A 183 -7.63 27.82 1.68
CA LEU A 183 -6.64 28.68 1.04
C LEU A 183 -6.49 30.02 1.77
N LEU A 184 -7.60 30.59 2.25
CA LEU A 184 -7.57 31.82 3.04
C LEU A 184 -6.93 31.60 4.41
N SER A 185 -7.25 30.50 5.10
CA SER A 185 -6.69 30.20 6.42
C SER A 185 -5.17 30.03 6.38
N LEU A 186 -4.59 29.53 5.28
CA LEU A 186 -3.14 29.46 5.10
C LEU A 186 -2.45 30.84 5.18
N MET A 187 -3.14 31.92 4.85
CA MET A 187 -2.55 33.27 4.83
C MET A 187 -2.56 33.97 6.19
N PHE A 188 -3.25 33.40 7.20
CA PHE A 188 -3.44 34.04 8.50
C PHE A 188 -2.97 33.16 9.67
N ASP A 189 -2.17 33.75 10.55
CA ASP A 189 -1.78 33.20 11.84
C ASP A 189 -2.99 33.13 12.80
N PRO A 190 -2.97 32.33 13.90
CA PRO A 190 -4.03 32.29 14.92
C PRO A 190 -4.54 33.66 15.40
N SER A 191 -3.69 34.69 15.34
CA SER A 191 -4.00 36.07 15.71
C SER A 191 -4.64 36.94 14.61
N PHE A 192 -4.94 36.40 13.43
CA PHE A 192 -5.28 37.14 12.19
C PHE A 192 -4.13 38.00 11.63
N ALA A 193 -2.91 37.80 12.09
CA ALA A 193 -1.73 38.40 11.45
C ALA A 193 -1.44 37.71 10.11
N TRP A 194 -0.96 38.46 9.13
CA TRP A 194 -0.51 37.90 7.85
C TRP A 194 0.72 37.02 8.06
N GLN A 195 0.71 35.83 7.45
CA GLN A 195 1.83 34.89 7.49
C GLN A 195 2.15 34.33 6.10
N ASP A 196 3.35 33.77 5.98
CA ASP A 196 3.76 33.04 4.77
C ASP A 196 3.02 31.70 4.67
N PRO A 197 2.27 31.44 3.57
CA PRO A 197 1.48 30.21 3.41
C PRO A 197 2.29 28.91 3.49
N SER A 198 3.58 28.97 3.15
CA SER A 198 4.49 27.82 3.16
C SER A 198 4.77 27.27 4.55
N LYS A 199 4.58 28.07 5.62
CA LYS A 199 4.84 27.63 7.00
C LYS A 199 3.79 26.65 7.52
N MET A 200 2.54 26.81 7.07
CA MET A 200 1.43 25.93 7.46
C MET A 200 1.11 24.85 6.43
N PHE A 201 1.64 24.96 5.21
CA PHE A 201 1.35 24.00 4.16
C PHE A 201 2.15 22.70 4.36
N ARG A 202 1.47 21.61 4.73
CA ARG A 202 2.04 20.25 4.84
C ARG A 202 1.71 19.41 3.59
N PRO A 203 2.61 19.30 2.59
CA PRO A 203 2.33 18.56 1.36
C PRO A 203 2.11 17.06 1.59
N GLN A 204 2.70 16.49 2.64
CA GLN A 204 2.57 15.06 2.98
C GLN A 204 1.11 14.66 3.23
N LEU A 205 0.33 15.51 3.90
CA LEU A 205 -1.09 15.24 4.17
C LEU A 205 -1.92 15.26 2.88
N TRP A 206 -1.60 16.16 1.95
CA TRP A 206 -2.24 16.19 0.63
C TRP A 206 -1.96 14.92 -0.18
N PHE A 207 -0.71 14.42 -0.14
CA PHE A 207 -0.39 13.15 -0.79
C PHE A 207 -1.18 11.98 -0.18
N ALA A 208 -1.28 11.92 1.16
CA ALA A 208 -2.10 10.90 1.83
C ALA A 208 -3.58 10.98 1.38
N LEU A 209 -4.16 12.17 1.35
CA LEU A 209 -5.55 12.38 0.90
C LEU A 209 -5.75 11.98 -0.56
N ILE A 210 -4.80 12.27 -1.45
CA ILE A 210 -4.86 11.86 -2.86
C ILE A 210 -4.84 10.33 -2.98
N VAL A 211 -3.98 9.65 -2.20
CA VAL A 211 -3.95 8.18 -2.17
C VAL A 211 -5.28 7.62 -1.66
N LEU A 212 -5.86 8.21 -0.62
CA LEU A 212 -7.19 7.82 -0.13
C LEU A 212 -8.28 8.04 -1.18
N MET A 213 -8.24 9.15 -1.93
CA MET A 213 -9.17 9.37 -3.05
C MET A 213 -9.02 8.27 -4.10
N VAL A 214 -7.81 7.90 -4.50
CA VAL A 214 -7.59 6.80 -5.46
C VAL A 214 -8.12 5.48 -4.90
N ALA A 215 -7.84 5.17 -3.63
CA ALA A 215 -8.33 3.94 -2.98
C ALA A 215 -9.86 3.85 -2.98
N THR A 216 -10.56 4.95 -2.68
CA THR A 216 -12.03 4.99 -2.72
C THR A 216 -12.60 4.90 -4.14
N LEU A 217 -11.89 5.38 -5.16
CA LEU A 217 -12.27 5.18 -6.56
C LEU A 217 -12.19 3.69 -6.94
N ILE A 218 -11.15 2.98 -6.48
CA ILE A 218 -11.03 1.53 -6.66
C ILE A 218 -12.18 0.81 -5.96
N LEU A 219 -12.50 1.16 -4.72
CA LEU A 219 -13.66 0.61 -4.01
C LEU A 219 -14.97 0.90 -4.74
N THR A 220 -15.08 2.05 -5.39
CA THR A 220 -16.25 2.44 -6.18
C THR A 220 -16.38 1.59 -7.44
N ALA A 221 -15.26 1.30 -8.11
CA ALA A 221 -15.25 0.38 -9.24
C ALA A 221 -15.74 -1.02 -8.83
N ILE A 222 -15.24 -1.53 -7.70
CA ILE A 222 -15.65 -2.82 -7.13
C ILE A 222 -17.14 -2.81 -6.75
N ALA A 223 -17.59 -1.76 -6.06
CA ALA A 223 -18.98 -1.63 -5.63
C ALA A 223 -19.94 -1.57 -6.83
N ILE A 224 -19.61 -0.81 -7.87
CA ILE A 224 -20.40 -0.76 -9.11
C ILE A 224 -20.42 -2.13 -9.78
N ALA A 225 -19.28 -2.80 -9.92
CA ALA A 225 -19.21 -4.14 -10.49
C ALA A 225 -20.07 -5.14 -9.71
N ALA A 226 -19.99 -5.14 -8.38
CA ALA A 226 -20.80 -6.02 -7.53
C ALA A 226 -22.30 -5.72 -7.63
N SER A 227 -22.69 -4.44 -7.71
CA SER A 227 -24.10 -4.03 -7.80
C SER A 227 -24.78 -4.47 -9.10
N THR A 228 -24.03 -4.84 -10.15
CA THR A 228 -24.62 -5.34 -11.41
C THR A 228 -25.29 -6.70 -11.26
N ARG A 229 -24.88 -7.49 -10.26
CA ARG A 229 -25.36 -8.88 -10.06
C ARG A 229 -26.03 -9.09 -8.72
N PHE A 230 -25.65 -8.31 -7.71
CA PHE A 230 -26.08 -8.49 -6.35
C PHE A 230 -27.03 -7.38 -5.89
N GLY A 231 -27.93 -7.71 -4.97
CA GLY A 231 -28.78 -6.72 -4.30
C GLY A 231 -27.99 -5.86 -3.31
N GLN A 232 -28.65 -4.83 -2.77
CA GLN A 232 -27.99 -3.77 -2.01
C GLN A 232 -27.16 -4.25 -0.82
N VAL A 233 -27.69 -5.21 -0.05
CA VAL A 233 -27.01 -5.74 1.14
C VAL A 233 -25.73 -6.47 0.75
N MET A 234 -25.79 -7.31 -0.29
CA MET A 234 -24.65 -8.11 -0.72
C MET A 234 -23.54 -7.25 -1.34
N THR A 235 -23.87 -6.20 -2.09
CA THR A 235 -22.87 -5.24 -2.57
C THR A 235 -22.14 -4.58 -1.41
N LEU A 236 -22.87 -4.13 -0.38
CA LEU A 236 -22.26 -3.52 0.80
C LEU A 236 -21.33 -4.49 1.53
N VAL A 237 -21.74 -5.75 1.71
CA VAL A 237 -20.90 -6.80 2.31
C VAL A 237 -19.61 -7.02 1.50
N ILE A 238 -19.70 -7.08 0.17
CA ILE A 238 -18.53 -7.27 -0.70
C ILE A 238 -17.59 -6.07 -0.60
N THR A 239 -18.10 -4.84 -0.67
CA THR A 239 -17.26 -3.63 -0.61
C THR A 239 -16.59 -3.49 0.76
N VAL A 240 -17.33 -3.72 1.85
CA VAL A 240 -16.77 -3.71 3.20
C VAL A 240 -15.76 -4.84 3.39
N GLY A 241 -16.04 -6.04 2.86
CA GLY A 241 -15.09 -7.16 2.88
C GLY A 241 -13.78 -6.83 2.16
N MET A 242 -13.85 -6.22 0.97
CA MET A 242 -12.68 -5.78 0.23
C MET A 242 -11.92 -4.65 0.94
N PHE A 243 -12.64 -3.72 1.58
CA PHE A 243 -12.05 -2.69 2.42
C PHE A 243 -11.27 -3.29 3.61
N MET A 244 -11.87 -4.26 4.31
CA MET A 244 -11.23 -4.96 5.43
C MET A 244 -10.01 -5.77 4.99
N LEU A 245 -10.08 -6.47 3.85
CA LEU A 245 -8.92 -7.16 3.27
C LEU A 245 -7.80 -6.17 2.92
N GLY A 246 -8.14 -4.98 2.44
CA GLY A 246 -7.18 -3.91 2.21
C GLY A 246 -6.47 -3.47 3.50
N LEU A 247 -7.22 -3.27 4.60
CA LEU A 247 -6.64 -2.92 5.90
C LEU A 247 -5.74 -4.03 6.49
N LEU A 248 -6.02 -5.29 6.17
CA LEU A 248 -5.22 -6.44 6.60
C LEU A 248 -4.06 -6.76 5.65
N SER A 249 -3.89 -6.01 4.55
CA SER A 249 -2.87 -6.28 3.53
C SER A 249 -1.46 -6.29 4.10
N ASP A 250 -1.12 -5.33 4.97
CA ASP A 250 0.22 -5.27 5.57
C ASP A 250 0.49 -6.46 6.51
N TRP A 251 -0.52 -6.92 7.21
CA TRP A 251 -0.40 -8.11 8.04
C TRP A 251 -0.27 -9.39 7.18
N MET A 252 -1.03 -9.48 6.09
CA MET A 252 -1.02 -10.66 5.20
C MET A 252 0.24 -10.76 4.36
N PHE A 253 0.67 -9.65 3.75
CA PHE A 253 1.75 -9.61 2.77
C PHE A 253 3.01 -8.91 3.30
N GLY A 254 2.85 -7.83 4.08
CA GLY A 254 3.98 -7.07 4.63
C GLY A 254 4.80 -7.88 5.62
N ALA A 255 4.17 -8.63 6.53
CA ALA A 255 4.88 -9.51 7.47
C ALA A 255 5.72 -10.59 6.75
N GLN A 256 5.24 -11.09 5.61
CA GLN A 256 5.98 -12.05 4.79
C GLN A 256 7.16 -11.39 4.09
N MET A 257 6.99 -10.18 3.54
CA MET A 257 8.07 -9.43 2.92
C MET A 257 9.18 -9.09 3.92
N VAL A 258 8.84 -8.61 5.12
CA VAL A 258 9.82 -8.30 6.16
C VAL A 258 10.60 -9.55 6.58
N HIS A 259 9.95 -10.70 6.65
CA HIS A 259 10.64 -11.95 6.96
C HIS A 259 11.62 -12.37 5.85
N ILE A 260 11.26 -12.13 4.58
CA ILE A 260 12.15 -12.37 3.44
C ILE A 260 13.33 -11.40 3.49
N GLU A 261 13.08 -10.10 3.69
CA GLU A 261 14.11 -9.06 3.81
C GLU A 261 15.10 -9.37 4.92
N ASN A 262 14.62 -9.65 6.14
CA ASN A 262 15.48 -10.01 7.27
C ASN A 262 16.33 -11.26 6.99
N ARG A 263 15.81 -12.25 6.26
CA ARG A 263 16.57 -13.44 5.85
C ARG A 263 17.66 -13.11 4.83
N TRP A 264 17.44 -12.14 3.95
CA TRP A 264 18.46 -11.68 3.01
C TRP A 264 19.51 -10.83 3.72
N THR A 265 19.12 -9.87 4.54
CA THR A 265 20.04 -9.02 5.31
C THR A 265 20.93 -9.84 6.23
N HIS A 266 20.37 -10.80 6.98
CA HIS A 266 21.17 -11.69 7.81
C HIS A 266 22.17 -12.51 6.99
N ARG A 267 21.79 -12.98 5.78
CA ARG A 267 22.73 -13.69 4.91
C ARG A 267 23.87 -12.79 4.48
N VAL A 268 23.58 -11.55 4.06
CA VAL A 268 24.58 -10.56 3.66
C VAL A 268 25.53 -10.23 4.81
N ASP A 269 25.01 -10.04 6.02
CA ASP A 269 25.82 -9.68 7.20
C ASP A 269 26.67 -10.84 7.73
N THR A 270 26.26 -12.09 7.48
CA THR A 270 27.05 -13.28 7.85
C THR A 270 28.14 -13.66 6.84
N LEU A 271 28.19 -12.99 5.69
CA LEU A 271 29.26 -13.22 4.74
C LEU A 271 30.57 -12.63 5.30
N PRO A 272 31.71 -13.34 5.16
CA PRO A 272 32.99 -12.78 5.57
C PRO A 272 33.22 -11.44 4.86
N ASP A 273 33.55 -10.38 5.60
CA ASP A 273 33.91 -9.03 5.07
C ASP A 273 35.02 -9.08 4.00
N THR A 274 35.75 -10.18 3.95
CA THR A 274 36.63 -10.55 2.85
C THR A 274 35.86 -11.41 1.86
N ALA A 275 35.14 -10.76 0.93
CA ALA A 275 34.86 -11.42 -0.35
C ALA A 275 36.21 -11.94 -0.88
N PRO A 276 36.35 -13.23 -1.25
CA PRO A 276 37.52 -13.66 -1.97
C PRO A 276 37.48 -12.96 -3.33
N GLU A 277 38.25 -11.87 -3.45
CA GLU A 277 38.54 -11.15 -4.70
C GLU A 277 37.37 -10.39 -5.39
N GLY A 278 36.40 -9.82 -4.64
CA GLY A 278 35.31 -9.01 -5.21
C GLY A 278 35.12 -7.63 -4.54
N PRO A 279 34.51 -6.63 -5.24
CA PRO A 279 34.19 -5.33 -4.66
C PRO A 279 33.19 -5.48 -3.50
N SER A 280 33.40 -4.74 -2.41
CA SER A 280 32.52 -4.79 -1.24
C SER A 280 31.12 -4.26 -1.58
N LEU A 281 30.08 -4.80 -0.94
CA LEU A 281 28.69 -4.38 -1.16
C LEU A 281 28.49 -2.86 -0.93
N ALA A 282 29.31 -2.27 -0.05
CA ALA A 282 29.36 -0.83 0.21
C ALA A 282 29.86 0.00 -0.98
N ALA A 283 30.70 -0.57 -1.85
CA ALA A 283 31.21 0.06 -3.07
C ALA A 283 30.21 -0.04 -4.25
N ILE A 284 29.33 -1.04 -4.26
CA ILE A 284 28.32 -1.27 -5.31
C ILE A 284 27.01 -0.50 -5.04
N ARG A 285 26.69 -0.24 -3.76
CA ARG A 285 25.49 0.49 -3.32
C ARG A 285 25.23 1.82 -4.04
N PRO A 286 26.23 2.63 -4.46
CA PRO A 286 25.98 3.89 -5.16
C PRO A 286 25.66 3.75 -6.66
N SER A 287 26.14 2.69 -7.33
CA SER A 287 25.97 2.49 -8.79
C SER A 287 24.79 1.59 -9.13
N LEU A 288 24.48 0.61 -8.27
CA LEU A 288 23.38 -0.35 -8.45
C LEU A 288 23.34 -0.99 -9.85
N ASP A 289 24.49 -1.09 -10.52
CA ASP A 289 24.58 -1.69 -11.85
C ASP A 289 24.34 -3.20 -11.76
N LEU A 290 23.49 -3.72 -12.65
CA LEU A 290 23.04 -5.10 -12.61
C LEU A 290 24.21 -6.08 -12.82
N ASP A 291 25.20 -5.67 -13.62
CA ASP A 291 26.39 -6.47 -13.91
C ASP A 291 27.32 -6.57 -12.68
N ASP A 292 27.47 -5.47 -11.92
CA ASP A 292 28.23 -5.47 -10.66
C ASP A 292 27.55 -6.34 -9.59
N VAL A 293 26.21 -6.27 -9.50
CA VAL A 293 25.41 -7.10 -8.59
C VAL A 293 25.50 -8.59 -8.98
N ARG A 294 25.47 -8.92 -10.28
CA ARG A 294 25.64 -10.29 -10.78
C ARG A 294 27.04 -10.82 -10.46
N ALA A 295 28.08 -10.01 -10.65
CA ALA A 295 29.46 -10.37 -10.33
C ALA A 295 29.64 -10.62 -8.82
N TRP A 296 29.09 -9.74 -7.98
CA TRP A 296 29.12 -9.91 -6.53
C TRP A 296 28.36 -11.15 -6.07
N ASN A 297 27.14 -11.38 -6.58
CA ASN A 297 26.31 -12.53 -6.22
C ASN A 297 26.99 -13.85 -6.63
N ARG A 298 27.61 -13.89 -7.83
CA ARG A 298 28.42 -15.04 -8.24
C ARG A 298 29.57 -15.28 -7.27
N ALA A 299 30.36 -14.26 -6.95
CA ALA A 299 31.51 -14.38 -6.05
C ALA A 299 31.13 -14.90 -4.64
N VAL A 300 29.98 -14.47 -4.13
CA VAL A 300 29.43 -14.92 -2.84
C VAL A 300 29.04 -16.39 -2.90
N LEU A 301 28.24 -16.77 -3.90
CA LEU A 301 27.75 -18.14 -4.03
C LEU A 301 28.87 -19.13 -4.31
N THR A 302 29.91 -18.72 -5.07
CA THR A 302 31.11 -19.54 -5.27
C THR A 302 31.90 -19.72 -3.98
N ALA A 303 32.03 -18.66 -3.17
CA ALA A 303 32.72 -18.74 -1.88
C ALA A 303 32.00 -19.68 -0.89
N GLU A 304 30.67 -19.69 -0.91
CA GLU A 304 29.85 -20.62 -0.10
C GLU A 304 30.03 -22.07 -0.58
N ALA A 305 29.98 -22.31 -1.90
CA ALA A 305 30.25 -23.62 -2.47
C ALA A 305 31.67 -24.14 -2.18
N ASP A 306 32.66 -23.23 -2.13
CA ASP A 306 34.04 -23.55 -1.72
C ASP A 306 34.14 -23.87 -0.22
N ALA A 307 33.39 -23.16 0.62
CA ALA A 307 33.34 -23.43 2.06
C ALA A 307 32.71 -24.79 2.35
N ASP A 308 31.58 -25.12 1.71
CA ASP A 308 30.92 -26.42 1.83
C ASP A 308 31.83 -27.57 1.36
N ARG A 309 32.57 -27.37 0.26
CA ARG A 309 33.59 -28.31 -0.21
C ARG A 309 34.67 -28.56 0.85
N ARG A 310 35.22 -27.51 1.45
CA ARG A 310 36.25 -27.64 2.51
C ARG A 310 35.72 -28.39 3.73
N VAL A 311 34.47 -28.17 4.13
CA VAL A 311 33.85 -28.91 5.23
C VAL A 311 33.73 -30.40 4.89
N ALA A 312 33.28 -30.72 3.67
CA ALA A 312 33.18 -32.11 3.22
C ALA A 312 34.56 -32.81 3.15
N GLU A 313 35.61 -32.12 2.69
CA GLU A 313 36.98 -32.63 2.68
C GLU A 313 37.50 -32.90 4.10
N LEU A 314 37.22 -32.01 5.05
CA LEU A 314 37.57 -32.22 6.47
C LEU A 314 36.82 -33.40 7.10
N GLU A 315 35.55 -33.61 6.74
CA GLU A 315 34.78 -34.78 7.18
C GLU A 315 35.33 -36.09 6.60
N LEU A 316 35.74 -36.07 5.32
CA LEU A 316 36.40 -37.20 4.67
C LEU A 316 37.72 -37.54 5.38
N ASP A 317 38.57 -36.54 5.66
CA ASP A 317 39.84 -36.76 6.36
C ASP A 317 39.64 -37.29 7.79
N ARG A 318 38.65 -36.78 8.53
CA ARG A 318 38.28 -37.33 9.85
C ARG A 318 37.83 -38.79 9.75
N THR A 319 37.10 -39.14 8.69
CA THR A 319 36.62 -40.51 8.48
C THR A 319 37.79 -41.45 8.18
N VAL A 320 38.74 -41.02 7.36
CA VAL A 320 39.97 -41.77 7.06
C VAL A 320 40.83 -41.93 8.33
N GLU A 321 41.03 -40.87 9.10
CA GLU A 321 41.79 -40.92 10.36
C GLU A 321 41.16 -41.88 11.38
N ASN A 322 39.82 -41.87 11.49
CA ASN A 322 39.08 -42.79 12.35
C ASN A 322 39.25 -44.25 11.93
N GLU A 323 39.21 -44.55 10.62
CA GLU A 323 39.48 -45.89 10.08
C GLU A 323 40.91 -46.34 10.38
N GLU A 324 41.92 -45.50 10.16
CA GLU A 324 43.33 -45.78 10.48
C GLU A 324 43.54 -46.02 11.97
N ARG A 325 42.94 -45.19 12.81
CA ARG A 325 42.98 -45.34 14.28
C ARG A 325 42.31 -46.63 14.72
N SER A 326 41.15 -46.97 14.16
CA SER A 326 40.44 -48.22 14.48
C SER A 326 41.27 -49.46 14.15
N ARG A 327 42.07 -49.39 13.08
CA ARG A 327 42.99 -50.47 12.70
C ARG A 327 44.19 -50.58 13.64
N SER A 328 44.79 -49.45 14.04
CA SER A 328 45.91 -49.45 14.98
C SER A 328 45.55 -50.14 16.30
N LEU A 329 44.31 -49.99 16.75
CA LEU A 329 43.77 -50.67 17.93
C LEU A 329 43.60 -52.19 17.70
N ARG A 330 43.11 -52.60 16.52
CA ARG A 330 42.92 -54.02 16.17
C ARG A 330 44.22 -54.79 15.94
N SER A 331 45.29 -54.12 15.48
CA SER A 331 46.58 -54.78 15.22
C SER A 331 47.31 -55.21 16.50
N GLY A 332 46.88 -54.73 17.67
CA GLY A 332 47.41 -55.16 18.97
C GLY A 332 46.83 -56.47 19.49
N GLU A 333 45.74 -56.98 18.91
CA GLU A 333 44.89 -57.96 19.61
C GLU A 333 44.89 -59.40 19.04
N LYS A 334 45.13 -59.66 17.74
CA LYS A 334 45.32 -61.05 17.22
C LYS A 334 45.60 -61.15 15.71
N SER A 335 46.04 -62.35 15.33
CA SER A 335 46.55 -62.89 14.04
C SER A 335 45.70 -62.75 12.77
N ASP A 336 44.59 -62.01 12.77
CA ASP A 336 43.63 -61.89 11.64
C ASP A 336 43.52 -60.44 11.10
N ALA A 337 44.63 -59.69 11.15
CA ALA A 337 44.67 -58.36 10.58
C ALA A 337 44.75 -58.42 9.04
N GLU A 338 43.85 -57.70 8.36
CA GLU A 338 43.94 -57.47 6.92
C GLU A 338 45.37 -57.04 6.54
N PRO A 339 45.98 -57.59 5.46
CA PRO A 339 47.32 -57.19 5.03
C PRO A 339 47.45 -55.67 4.87
N LEU A 340 48.58 -55.08 5.27
CA LEU A 340 48.85 -53.63 5.17
C LEU A 340 48.52 -53.07 3.78
N ASP A 341 48.87 -53.83 2.74
CA ASP A 341 48.69 -53.45 1.35
C ASP A 341 47.24 -53.56 0.86
N ALA A 342 46.42 -54.41 1.47
CA ALA A 342 44.99 -54.52 1.14
C ALA A 342 44.21 -53.34 1.73
N PHE A 343 44.45 -53.02 3.00
CA PHE A 343 43.84 -51.86 3.67
C PHE A 343 44.26 -50.53 3.02
N ARG A 344 45.55 -50.36 2.70
CA ARG A 344 46.03 -49.14 2.00
C ARG A 344 45.33 -48.94 0.66
N ARG A 345 45.13 -50.02 -0.10
CA ARG A 345 44.36 -49.98 -1.35
C ARG A 345 42.90 -49.60 -1.09
N ARG A 346 42.26 -50.16 -0.06
CA ARG A 346 40.88 -49.84 0.29
C ARG A 346 40.70 -48.38 0.69
N ILE A 347 41.57 -47.84 1.56
CA ILE A 347 41.55 -46.43 1.94
C ILE A 347 41.81 -45.52 0.72
N ALA A 348 42.76 -45.88 -0.14
CA ALA A 348 43.01 -45.14 -1.38
C ALA A 348 41.77 -45.11 -2.29
N THR A 349 41.10 -46.24 -2.50
CA THR A 349 39.87 -46.31 -3.31
C THR A 349 38.71 -45.53 -2.68
N LEU A 350 38.59 -45.54 -1.34
CA LEU A 350 37.56 -44.77 -0.64
C LEU A 350 37.80 -43.27 -0.77
N ARG A 351 39.04 -42.82 -0.55
CA ARG A 351 39.43 -41.41 -0.72
C ARG A 351 39.19 -40.95 -2.15
N GLU A 352 39.57 -41.75 -3.15
CA GLU A 352 39.35 -41.41 -4.57
C GLU A 352 37.86 -41.33 -4.92
N THR A 353 37.05 -42.26 -4.42
CA THR A 353 35.60 -42.29 -4.70
C THR A 353 34.87 -41.12 -4.03
N GLU A 354 35.16 -40.84 -2.76
CA GLU A 354 34.50 -39.74 -2.04
C GLU A 354 35.01 -38.37 -2.50
N GLN A 355 36.30 -38.23 -2.82
CA GLN A 355 36.82 -36.99 -3.41
C GLN A 355 36.14 -36.70 -4.76
N SER A 356 35.98 -37.72 -5.62
CA SER A 356 35.26 -37.57 -6.88
C SER A 356 33.81 -37.12 -6.67
N ARG A 357 33.13 -37.63 -5.62
CA ARG A 357 31.75 -37.21 -5.29
C ARG A 357 31.67 -35.77 -4.80
N ILE A 358 32.65 -35.34 -4.00
CA ILE A 358 32.75 -33.96 -3.51
C ILE A 358 32.98 -33.01 -4.69
N ASP A 359 33.90 -33.36 -5.60
CA ASP A 359 34.21 -32.56 -6.79
C ASP A 359 32.99 -32.47 -7.73
N ASP A 360 32.30 -33.60 -7.99
CA ASP A 360 31.08 -33.64 -8.80
C ASP A 360 29.94 -32.79 -8.21
N ALA A 361 29.77 -32.82 -6.88
CA ALA A 361 28.76 -32.04 -6.18
C ALA A 361 29.07 -30.54 -6.22
N HIS A 362 30.34 -30.16 -6.08
CA HIS A 362 30.82 -28.80 -6.20
C HIS A 362 30.62 -28.26 -7.62
N ASP A 363 30.99 -29.02 -8.66
CA ASP A 363 30.77 -28.64 -10.06
C ASP A 363 29.29 -28.53 -10.43
N ALA A 364 28.43 -29.36 -9.81
CA ALA A 364 26.99 -29.25 -9.97
C ALA A 364 26.43 -27.99 -9.29
N ALA A 365 26.97 -27.61 -8.13
CA ALA A 365 26.61 -26.37 -7.44
C ALA A 365 27.02 -25.13 -8.26
N LEU A 366 28.25 -25.10 -8.78
CA LEU A 366 28.73 -24.01 -9.65
C LEU A 366 27.86 -23.85 -10.91
N ARG A 367 27.49 -24.96 -11.56
CA ARG A 367 26.57 -24.92 -12.72
C ARG A 367 25.21 -24.34 -12.36
N ARG A 368 24.64 -24.72 -11.22
CA ARG A 368 23.36 -24.15 -10.73
C ARG A 368 23.48 -22.67 -10.42
N ILE A 369 24.63 -22.23 -9.89
CA ILE A 369 24.89 -20.81 -9.62
C ILE A 369 24.90 -20.03 -10.94
N ASP A 370 25.60 -20.51 -11.96
CA ASP A 370 25.63 -19.85 -13.27
C ASP A 370 24.25 -19.81 -13.94
N ASP A 371 23.48 -20.90 -13.88
CA ASP A 371 22.10 -20.93 -14.38
C ASP A 371 21.20 -19.94 -13.61
N THR A 372 21.39 -19.83 -12.29
CA THR A 372 20.63 -18.92 -11.45
C THR A 372 20.97 -17.46 -11.73
N VAL A 373 22.27 -17.12 -11.85
CA VAL A 373 22.73 -15.75 -12.15
C VAL A 373 22.35 -15.35 -13.58
N ALA A 374 22.40 -16.29 -14.55
CA ALA A 374 21.94 -16.06 -15.92
C ALA A 374 20.40 -15.94 -16.02
N GLY A 375 19.66 -16.63 -15.16
CA GLY A 375 18.20 -16.59 -15.09
C GLY A 375 17.60 -15.31 -14.49
N ILE A 376 18.41 -14.42 -13.90
CA ILE A 376 18.00 -13.08 -13.46
C ILE A 376 17.91 -12.14 -14.67
N ASP A 377 17.10 -12.49 -15.67
CA ASP A 377 16.58 -11.56 -16.67
C ASP A 377 15.17 -11.16 -16.24
N LEU A 378 15.08 -10.38 -15.16
CA LEU A 378 13.89 -9.58 -14.93
C LEU A 378 13.95 -8.41 -15.92
N PRO A 379 12.86 -8.13 -16.68
CA PRO A 379 12.80 -6.96 -17.54
C PRO A 379 12.60 -5.73 -16.65
N ILE A 380 13.63 -5.32 -15.94
CA ILE A 380 13.64 -4.04 -15.23
C ILE A 380 14.36 -3.07 -16.16
N GLU A 381 13.56 -2.23 -16.83
CA GLU A 381 14.08 -1.08 -17.58
C GLU A 381 15.05 -0.29 -16.70
N ARG A 382 16.16 0.15 -17.30
CA ARG A 382 17.30 0.86 -16.69
C ARG A 382 16.96 2.16 -15.90
N GLY A 383 15.69 2.46 -15.67
CA GLY A 383 15.22 3.67 -14.98
C GLY A 383 14.83 3.50 -13.51
N ASP A 384 14.61 2.28 -13.01
CA ASP A 384 13.94 2.08 -11.70
C ASP A 384 14.86 1.63 -10.54
N LEU A 385 16.18 1.63 -10.72
CA LEU A 385 17.15 1.15 -9.71
C LEU A 385 17.43 2.15 -8.57
N ALA A 386 16.61 3.18 -8.39
CA ALA A 386 16.80 4.22 -7.37
C ALA A 386 15.87 4.12 -6.15
N ARG A 387 15.21 2.97 -5.91
CA ARG A 387 14.39 2.73 -4.71
C ARG A 387 14.79 1.48 -3.96
#